data_AF-A0A9Q3CR44-F1
#
_entry.id   AF-A0A9Q3CR44-F1
#
_cell.length_a   1.000
_cell.length_b   1.000
_cell.length_c   1.000
_cell.angle_alpha   90.00
_cell.angle_beta   90.00
_cell.angle_gamma   90.00
#
_symmetry.space_group_name_H-M   'P 1'
#
loop_
_entity.id
_entity.type
_entity.pdbx_description
1 polymer ?
#
loop_
_entity_poly.entity_id
_entity_poly.type
_entity_poly.pdbx_seq_one_letter_code
_entity_poly.pdbx_strand_id
1 'polypeptide(L)'
;MMEQMTQFMGQLTQEVAPRDNSKAPAFKTPSMNAPYSFDGTQAHKLRGFIQSCQLISHNDPAKFFSDRKKVLYSTSFLTGRAGKWIEPYLSNVSNEDPSYLLNNWRLF
;
A
#
# COMPACT_ATOMS: atom_id res chain seq x y z
N MET A 1 39.58 -17.26 -37.82
CA MET A 1 38.95 -17.72 -36.54
C MET A 1 38.92 -16.59 -35.50
N MET A 2 40.02 -15.85 -35.27
CA MET A 2 40.00 -14.67 -34.37
C MET A 2 39.06 -13.54 -34.84
N GLU A 3 38.93 -13.29 -36.14
CA GLU A 3 38.00 -12.27 -36.67
C GLU A 3 36.54 -12.51 -36.30
N GLN A 4 36.08 -13.77 -36.31
CA GLN A 4 34.70 -14.07 -35.93
C GLN A 4 34.44 -13.82 -34.45
N MET A 5 35.43 -14.08 -33.59
CA MET A 5 35.31 -13.82 -32.17
C MET A 5 35.25 -12.31 -31.90
N THR A 6 36.05 -11.53 -32.62
CA THR A 6 36.00 -10.06 -32.57
C THR A 6 34.66 -9.51 -33.07
N GLN A 7 34.11 -10.09 -34.15
CA GLN A 7 32.80 -9.71 -34.67
C GLN A 7 31.66 -10.05 -33.71
N PHE A 8 31.69 -11.24 -33.11
CA PHE A 8 30.70 -11.68 -32.14
C PHE A 8 30.72 -10.83 -30.87
N MET A 9 31.92 -10.51 -30.37
CA MET A 9 32.09 -9.59 -29.23
C MET A 9 31.59 -8.18 -29.58
N GLY A 10 31.83 -7.70 -30.81
CA GLY A 10 31.31 -6.42 -31.29
C GLY A 10 29.78 -6.35 -31.31
N GLN A 11 29.12 -7.44 -31.71
CA GLN A 11 27.66 -7.56 -31.70
C GLN A 11 27.09 -7.60 -30.27
N LEU A 12 27.71 -8.35 -29.37
CA LEU A 12 27.30 -8.41 -27.95
C LEU A 12 27.44 -7.05 -27.26
N THR A 13 28.46 -6.24 -27.60
CA THR A 13 28.61 -4.89 -27.04
C THR A 13 27.62 -3.86 -27.62
N GLN A 14 27.14 -4.06 -28.85
CA GLN A 14 26.16 -3.16 -29.47
C GLN A 14 24.75 -3.29 -28.86
N GLU A 15 24.43 -4.41 -28.23
CA GLU A 15 23.13 -4.61 -27.56
C GLU A 15 23.05 -3.95 -26.17
N VAL A 16 24.19 -3.51 -25.63
CA VAL A 16 24.30 -2.79 -24.34
C VAL A 16 24.49 -1.28 -24.57
N ALA A 17 23.95 -0.74 -25.67
CA ALA A 17 23.74 0.70 -25.77
C ALA A 17 22.82 1.14 -24.60
N PRO A 18 23.09 2.27 -23.92
CA PRO A 18 22.18 2.79 -22.91
C PRO A 18 20.84 3.04 -23.59
N ARG A 19 19.87 2.13 -23.36
CA ARG A 19 18.50 2.35 -23.77
C ARG A 19 18.10 3.68 -23.14
N ASP A 20 17.75 4.64 -23.99
CA ASP A 20 17.19 5.91 -23.56
C ASP A 20 15.90 5.62 -22.79
N ASN A 21 16.05 5.45 -21.47
CA ASN A 21 15.00 5.05 -20.56
C ASN A 21 13.99 6.19 -20.35
N SER A 22 14.16 7.34 -21.02
CA SER A 22 13.30 8.52 -20.91
C SER A 22 11.92 8.34 -21.55
N LYS A 23 11.69 7.26 -22.30
CA LYS A 23 10.41 6.96 -22.97
C LYS A 23 9.76 5.65 -22.54
N ALA A 24 10.28 4.96 -21.52
CA ALA A 24 9.48 3.91 -20.90
C ALA A 24 8.25 4.59 -20.29
N PRO A 25 7.02 4.24 -20.70
CA PRO A 25 5.85 4.79 -20.04
C PRO A 25 5.99 4.46 -18.56
N ALA A 26 5.99 5.50 -17.70
CA ALA A 26 5.97 5.30 -16.26
C ALA A 26 4.90 4.26 -15.97
N PHE A 27 5.27 3.18 -15.27
CA PHE A 27 4.32 2.12 -14.92
C PHE A 27 3.16 2.77 -14.18
N LYS A 28 2.03 2.91 -14.88
CA LYS A 28 0.81 3.43 -14.29
C LYS A 28 0.17 2.26 -13.60
N THR A 29 0.21 2.28 -12.27
CA THR A 29 -0.55 1.31 -11.51
C THR A 29 -2.04 1.44 -11.86
N PRO A 30 -2.75 0.31 -12.05
CA PRO A 30 -4.19 0.33 -12.25
C PRO A 30 -4.88 1.09 -11.13
N SER A 31 -5.97 1.79 -11.47
CA SER A 31 -6.85 2.35 -10.44
C SER A 31 -7.31 1.23 -9.52
N MET A 32 -6.99 1.36 -8.23
CA MET A 32 -7.33 0.36 -7.25
C MET A 32 -8.77 0.53 -6.75
N ASN A 33 -9.50 -0.58 -6.70
CA ASN A 33 -10.81 -0.61 -6.05
C ASN A 33 -10.66 -0.39 -4.54
N ALA A 34 -11.69 0.19 -3.92
CA ALA A 34 -11.76 0.32 -2.47
C ALA A 34 -11.80 -1.07 -1.77
N PRO A 35 -11.36 -1.16 -0.50
CA PRO A 35 -11.51 -2.36 0.31
C PRO A 35 -12.98 -2.77 0.46
N TYR A 36 -13.21 -4.06 0.68
CA TYR A 36 -14.49 -4.51 1.22
C TYR A 36 -14.62 -4.05 2.69
N SER A 37 -15.84 -3.71 3.10
CA SER A 37 -16.11 -3.41 4.50
C SER A 37 -15.87 -4.63 5.40
N PHE A 38 -15.35 -4.39 6.60
CA PHE A 38 -15.10 -5.42 7.61
C PHE A 38 -15.96 -5.18 8.85
N ASP A 39 -16.86 -6.13 9.14
CA ASP A 39 -17.85 -5.99 10.21
C ASP A 39 -17.40 -6.57 11.57
N GLY A 40 -16.27 -7.30 11.59
CA GLY A 40 -15.76 -7.99 12.77
C GLY A 40 -16.41 -9.34 13.09
N THR A 41 -17.25 -9.91 12.21
CA THR A 41 -17.92 -11.21 12.46
C THR A 41 -17.10 -12.40 12.00
N GLN A 42 -16.38 -12.26 10.88
CA GLN A 42 -15.61 -13.34 10.25
C GLN A 42 -14.11 -13.08 10.35
N ALA A 43 -13.48 -13.56 11.41
CA ALA A 43 -12.06 -13.31 11.71
C ALA A 43 -11.11 -13.66 10.55
N HIS A 44 -11.39 -14.74 9.80
CA HIS A 44 -10.57 -15.14 8.65
C HIS A 44 -10.53 -14.10 7.52
N LYS A 45 -11.49 -13.16 7.45
CA LYS A 45 -11.53 -12.08 6.46
C LYS A 45 -10.67 -10.88 6.83
N LEU A 46 -10.27 -10.76 8.11
CA LEU A 46 -9.48 -9.62 8.60
C LEU A 46 -8.18 -9.45 7.83
N ARG A 47 -7.49 -10.57 7.55
CA ARG A 47 -6.22 -10.54 6.80
C ARG A 47 -6.40 -9.96 5.40
N GLY A 48 -7.43 -10.41 4.67
CA GLY A 48 -7.72 -9.91 3.33
C GLY A 48 -8.06 -8.41 3.32
N PHE A 49 -8.84 -7.98 4.30
CA PHE A 49 -9.14 -6.57 4.52
C PHE A 49 -7.86 -5.73 4.71
N ILE A 50 -7.01 -6.11 5.68
CA ILE A 50 -5.75 -5.38 5.96
C ILE A 50 -4.84 -5.32 4.73
N GLN A 51 -4.68 -6.45 4.03
CA GLN A 51 -3.86 -6.51 2.81
C GLN A 51 -4.37 -5.58 1.73
N SER A 52 -5.69 -5.46 1.55
CA SER A 52 -6.27 -4.53 0.57
C SER A 52 -5.99 -3.06 0.94
N CYS A 53 -6.13 -2.68 2.21
CA CYS A 53 -5.79 -1.33 2.68
C CYS A 53 -4.30 -1.02 2.46
N GLN A 54 -3.42 -1.96 2.78
CA GLN A 54 -1.98 -1.81 2.57
C GLN A 54 -1.66 -1.60 1.09
N LEU A 55 -2.20 -2.45 0.20
CA LEU A 55 -1.95 -2.35 -1.23
C LEU A 55 -2.36 -0.98 -1.78
N ILE A 56 -3.54 -0.46 -1.40
CA ILE A 56 -4.02 0.87 -1.80
C ILE A 56 -3.09 1.98 -1.29
N SER A 57 -2.66 1.89 -0.03
CA SER A 57 -1.78 2.91 0.55
C SER A 57 -0.40 2.94 -0.10
N HIS A 58 0.14 1.78 -0.51
CA HIS A 58 1.42 1.70 -1.22
C HIS A 58 1.30 2.16 -2.67
N ASN A 59 0.12 1.98 -3.28
CA ASN A 59 -0.15 2.39 -4.64
C ASN A 59 -0.20 3.91 -4.82
N ASP A 60 -0.64 4.64 -3.79
CA ASP A 60 -0.74 6.10 -3.81
C ASP A 60 -0.05 6.74 -2.59
N PRO A 61 1.30 6.75 -2.56
CA PRO A 61 2.05 7.32 -1.43
C PRO A 61 1.77 8.81 -1.22
N ALA A 62 1.45 9.54 -2.30
CA ALA A 62 1.12 10.95 -2.25
C ALA A 62 -0.22 11.22 -1.55
N LYS A 63 -1.21 10.32 -1.68
CA LYS A 63 -2.46 10.41 -0.92
C LYS A 63 -2.29 9.91 0.52
N PHE A 64 -1.45 8.90 0.73
CA PHE A 64 -1.26 8.20 2.00
C PHE A 64 0.08 8.50 2.69
N PHE A 65 0.51 9.76 2.66
CA PHE A 65 1.82 10.20 3.18
C PHE A 65 2.00 10.13 4.70
N SER A 66 0.95 9.85 5.46
CA SER A 66 1.03 9.72 6.92
C SER A 66 0.23 8.54 7.42
N ASP A 67 0.67 7.96 8.53
CA ASP A 67 -0.01 6.82 9.14
C ASP A 67 -1.41 7.19 9.62
N ARG A 68 -1.63 8.44 10.06
CA ARG A 68 -2.97 8.97 10.35
C ARG A 68 -3.92 8.81 9.17
N LYS A 69 -3.50 9.13 7.95
CA LYS A 69 -4.34 8.98 6.76
C LYS A 69 -4.64 7.51 6.43
N LYS A 70 -3.65 6.63 6.59
CA LYS A 70 -3.82 5.18 6.39
C LYS A 70 -4.80 4.60 7.40
N VAL A 71 -4.69 4.99 8.67
CA VAL A 71 -5.58 4.56 9.76
C VAL A 71 -6.99 5.07 9.53
N LEU A 72 -7.17 6.36 9.24
CA LEU A 72 -8.49 6.95 8.96
C LEU A 72 -9.18 6.27 7.78
N TYR A 73 -8.46 6.07 6.68
CA TYR A 73 -8.97 5.39 5.51
C TYR A 73 -9.38 3.95 5.82
N SER A 74 -8.52 3.18 6.49
CA SER A 74 -8.87 1.80 6.86
C SER A 74 -10.10 1.77 7.77
N THR A 75 -10.17 2.71 8.71
CA THR A 75 -11.26 2.80 9.69
C THR A 75 -12.60 3.12 9.02
N SER A 76 -12.63 3.89 7.93
CA SER A 76 -13.90 4.20 7.23
C SER A 76 -14.57 2.98 6.60
N PHE A 77 -13.87 1.85 6.48
CA PHE A 77 -14.42 0.57 6.00
C PHE A 77 -14.80 -0.38 7.12
N LEU A 78 -14.60 -0.01 8.40
CA LEU A 78 -15.07 -0.80 9.52
C LEU A 78 -16.56 -0.59 9.72
N THR A 79 -17.30 -1.69 9.85
CA THR A 79 -18.75 -1.68 10.05
C THR A 79 -19.13 -2.61 11.20
N GLY A 80 -20.42 -2.73 11.52
CA GLY A 80 -20.90 -3.73 12.48
C GLY A 80 -20.20 -3.65 13.84
N ARG A 81 -19.68 -4.79 14.31
CA ARG A 81 -18.97 -4.89 15.60
C ARG A 81 -17.63 -4.14 15.55
N ALA A 82 -16.89 -4.24 14.46
CA ALA A 82 -15.60 -3.56 14.31
C ALA A 82 -15.76 -2.02 14.29
N GLY A 83 -16.79 -1.52 13.60
CA GLY A 83 -17.14 -0.10 13.56
C GLY A 83 -17.56 0.43 14.93
N LYS A 84 -18.44 -0.28 15.64
CA LYS A 84 -18.82 0.09 17.02
C LYS A 84 -17.64 0.09 17.99
N TRP A 85 -16.70 -0.83 17.79
CA TRP A 85 -15.50 -0.91 18.62
C TRP A 85 -14.60 0.32 18.44
N ILE A 86 -14.42 0.81 17.21
CA ILE A 86 -13.53 1.95 16.93
C ILE A 86 -14.20 3.32 17.16
N GLU A 87 -15.53 3.39 17.15
CA GLU A 87 -16.32 4.62 17.26
C GLU A 87 -15.90 5.57 18.39
N PRO A 88 -15.68 5.13 19.66
CA PRO A 88 -15.31 6.02 20.75
C PRO A 88 -13.99 6.76 20.51
N TYR A 89 -13.11 6.15 19.72
CA TYR A 89 -11.78 6.67 19.46
C TYR A 89 -11.74 7.62 18.26
N LEU A 90 -12.70 7.51 17.33
CA LEU A 90 -12.85 8.45 16.20
C LEU A 90 -13.21 9.86 16.67
N SER A 91 -14.00 9.96 17.73
CA SER A 91 -14.40 11.22 18.38
C SER A 91 -13.21 12.08 18.82
N ASN A 92 -12.08 11.44 19.14
CA ASN A 92 -10.87 12.08 19.65
C ASN A 92 -9.80 12.30 18.57
N VAL A 93 -10.04 11.93 17.31
CA VAL A 93 -9.05 12.07 16.22
C VAL A 93 -8.68 13.53 15.91
N SER A 94 -9.45 14.48 16.44
CA SER A 94 -9.19 15.91 16.34
C SER A 94 -8.06 16.39 17.27
N ASN A 95 -7.75 15.68 18.35
CA ASN A 95 -6.80 16.12 19.37
C ASN A 95 -5.92 14.98 19.88
N GLU A 96 -4.61 15.19 19.72
CA GLU A 96 -3.53 14.48 20.38
C GLU A 96 -3.20 13.05 19.96
N ASP A 97 -1.91 12.78 20.15
CA ASP A 97 -1.12 11.59 19.88
C ASP A 97 -1.92 10.26 19.92
N PRO A 98 -1.91 9.44 18.83
CA PRO A 98 -2.56 8.14 18.79
C PRO A 98 -1.97 7.12 19.79
N SER A 99 -0.96 7.47 20.58
CA SER A 99 -0.46 6.68 21.70
C SER A 99 -1.55 6.09 22.60
N TYR A 100 -2.68 6.76 22.82
CA TYR A 100 -3.77 6.19 23.63
C TYR A 100 -4.44 4.96 22.97
N LEU A 101 -4.45 4.88 21.64
CA LEU A 101 -4.90 3.71 20.87
C LEU A 101 -3.89 2.56 20.92
N LEU A 102 -2.60 2.91 20.90
CA LEU A 102 -1.50 1.95 20.69
C LEU A 102 -0.94 1.40 22.01
N ASN A 103 -1.05 2.15 23.13
CA ASN A 103 -0.36 1.82 24.39
C ASN A 103 -1.29 1.36 25.53
N ASN A 104 -2.61 1.35 25.34
CA ASN A 104 -3.55 0.93 26.39
C ASN A 104 -4.22 -0.41 26.06
N TRP A 105 -3.41 -1.47 26.10
CA TRP A 105 -3.83 -2.85 25.84
C TRP A 105 -4.88 -3.39 26.81
N ARG A 106 -5.08 -2.76 27.98
CA ARG A 106 -6.14 -3.12 28.94
C ARG A 106 -7.55 -2.86 28.43
N LEU A 107 -7.67 -2.13 27.31
CA LEU A 107 -8.94 -1.92 26.61
C LEU A 107 -9.26 -3.08 25.62
N PHE A 108 -8.40 -4.10 25.55
CA PHE A 108 -8.48 -5.27 24.67
C PHE A 108 -8.43 -6.57 25.49
#